data_AF-A0A497S0U6-F1
#
_entry.id   AF-A0A497S0U6-F1
#
_cell.length_a   1.000
_cell.length_b   1.000
_cell.length_c   1.000
_cell.angle_alpha   90.00
_cell.angle_beta   90.00
_cell.angle_gamma   90.00
#
_symmetry.space_group_name_H-M   'P 1'
#
loop_
_entity.id
_entity.type
_entity.pdbx_description
1 polymer ?
#
loop_
_entity_poly.entity_id
_entity_poly.type
_entity_poly.pdbx_seq_one_letter_code
_entity_poly.pdbx_strand_id
1 'polypeptide(L)'
;ICAHEASLGLIMAQLMTNKHILEVFVHEDEAKSDEELIKITEDRVRKHAKNALLLLFKPELLIRNAGKGKRQGQEDVGAIKL
;
A
#
# COMPACT_ATOMS: atom_id res chain seq x y z
N ILE A 1 -11.44 12.33 -9.39
CA ILE A 1 -10.56 13.39 -9.96
C ILE A 1 -9.55 13.86 -8.91
N CYS A 2 -9.99 14.38 -7.74
CA CYS A 2 -9.07 14.88 -6.70
C CYS A 2 -8.04 13.86 -6.19
N ALA A 3 -8.44 12.60 -5.96
CA ALA A 3 -7.51 11.56 -5.50
C ALA A 3 -6.38 11.30 -6.50
N HIS A 4 -6.70 11.31 -7.80
CA HIS A 4 -5.71 11.13 -8.86
C HIS A 4 -4.68 12.28 -8.90
N GLU A 5 -5.15 13.52 -8.78
CA GLU A 5 -4.28 14.71 -8.75
C GLU A 5 -3.37 14.69 -7.52
N ALA A 6 -3.89 14.23 -6.37
CA ALA A 6 -3.08 14.04 -5.17
C ALA A 6 -1.98 12.98 -5.38
N SER A 7 -2.30 11.82 -5.96
CA SER A 7 -1.31 10.78 -6.27
C SER A 7 -0.22 11.29 -7.22
N LEU A 8 -0.58 12.08 -8.24
CA LEU A 8 0.40 12.72 -9.13
C LEU A 8 1.35 13.65 -8.36
N GLY A 9 0.82 14.45 -7.43
CA GLY A 9 1.62 15.31 -6.56
C GLY A 9 2.60 14.52 -5.68
N LEU A 10 2.14 13.39 -5.11
CA LEU A 10 3.00 12.51 -4.31
C LEU A 10 4.13 11.90 -5.15
N ILE A 11 3.84 11.43 -6.37
CA ILE A 11 4.85 10.91 -7.31
C ILE A 11 5.90 11.99 -7.61
N MET A 12 5.47 13.22 -7.94
CA MET A 12 6.39 14.32 -8.19
C MET A 12 7.28 14.61 -6.97
N ALA A 13 6.70 14.66 -5.76
CA ALA A 13 7.46 14.88 -4.54
C ALA A 13 8.51 13.78 -4.29
N GLN A 14 8.19 12.52 -4.56
CA GLN A 14 9.16 11.42 -4.45
C GLN A 14 10.34 11.59 -5.40
N LEU A 15 10.06 11.92 -6.67
CA LEU A 15 11.10 12.14 -7.69
C LEU A 15 12.01 13.32 -7.33
N MET A 16 11.43 14.43 -6.85
CA MET A 16 12.18 15.64 -6.50
C MET A 16 13.03 15.48 -5.24
N THR A 17 12.63 14.60 -4.31
CA THR A 17 13.32 14.42 -3.02
C THR A 17 14.17 13.16 -2.94
N ASN A 18 14.06 12.27 -3.94
CA ASN A 18 14.67 10.95 -3.96
C ASN A 18 14.37 10.14 -2.69
N LYS A 19 13.14 10.27 -2.18
CA LYS A 19 12.66 9.59 -0.97
C LYS A 19 11.31 8.93 -1.26
N HIS A 20 11.09 7.77 -0.64
CA HIS A 20 9.81 7.08 -0.76
C HIS A 20 8.72 7.79 0.05
N ILE A 21 7.55 7.93 -0.56
CA ILE A 21 6.29 8.26 0.10
C ILE A 21 5.37 7.05 -0.10
N LEU A 22 4.90 6.46 0.99
CA LEU A 22 3.95 5.34 0.93
C LEU A 22 2.53 5.92 0.91
N GLU A 23 1.91 5.94 -0.26
CA GLU A 23 0.51 6.35 -0.43
C GLU A 23 -0.44 5.32 0.19
N VAL A 24 -1.31 5.77 1.10
CA VAL A 24 -2.28 4.95 1.83
C VAL A 24 -3.67 5.57 1.69
N PHE A 25 -4.22 5.53 0.48
CA PHE A 25 -5.60 5.91 0.23
C PHE A 25 -6.55 4.74 0.49
N VAL A 26 -7.78 5.05 0.90
CA VAL A 26 -8.91 4.12 0.97
C VAL A 26 -10.10 4.88 0.42
N HIS A 27 -10.75 4.32 -0.59
CA HIS A 27 -11.99 4.88 -1.12
C HIS A 27 -13.18 4.19 -0.45
N GLU A 28 -14.24 4.95 -0.18
CA GLU A 28 -15.42 4.43 0.52
C GLU A 28 -16.14 3.33 -0.26
N ASP A 29 -16.06 3.34 -1.60
CA ASP A 29 -16.62 2.33 -2.50
C ASP A 29 -15.85 1.01 -2.53
N GLU A 30 -14.71 0.92 -1.84
CA GLU A 30 -13.98 -0.35 -1.65
C GLU A 30 -14.68 -1.29 -0.66
N ALA A 31 -15.67 -0.79 0.10
CA ALA A 31 -16.41 -1.53 1.13
C ALA A 31 -17.92 -1.49 0.88
N LYS A 32 -18.64 -2.48 1.39
CA LYS A 32 -20.12 -2.55 1.32
C LYS A 32 -20.80 -2.05 2.60
N SER A 33 -20.04 -1.87 3.68
CA SER A 33 -20.50 -1.29 4.94
C SER A 33 -19.39 -0.50 5.63
N ASP A 34 -19.78 0.39 6.55
CA ASP A 34 -18.84 1.16 7.36
C ASP A 34 -17.93 0.26 8.19
N GLU A 35 -18.42 -0.88 8.71
CA GLU A 35 -17.57 -1.81 9.46
C GLU A 35 -16.52 -2.48 8.58
N GLU A 36 -16.85 -2.78 7.32
CA GLU A 36 -15.89 -3.30 6.35
C GLU A 36 -14.86 -2.23 5.96
N LEU A 37 -15.31 -0.99 5.76
CA LEU A 37 -14.42 0.14 5.45
C LEU A 37 -13.39 0.38 6.55
N ILE A 38 -13.82 0.33 7.82
CA ILE A 38 -12.93 0.45 8.98
C ILE A 38 -11.89 -0.67 8.97
N LYS A 39 -12.30 -1.92 8.72
CA LYS A 39 -11.39 -3.08 8.67
C LYS A 39 -10.37 -2.96 7.55
N ILE A 40 -10.80 -2.59 6.34
CA ILE A 40 -9.91 -2.38 5.18
C ILE A 40 -8.91 -1.28 5.50
N THR A 41 -9.37 -0.17 6.08
CA THR A 41 -8.53 0.96 6.45
C THR A 41 -7.48 0.57 7.48
N GLU A 42 -7.89 -0.11 8.55
CA GLU A 42 -6.97 -0.56 9.60
C GLU A 42 -5.90 -1.53 9.06
N ASP A 43 -6.31 -2.52 8.27
CA ASP A 43 -5.37 -3.49 7.69
C ASP A 43 -4.39 -2.80 6.74
N ARG A 44 -4.89 -1.91 5.86
CA ARG A 44 -4.06 -1.17 4.90
C ARG A 44 -3.03 -0.31 5.61
N VAL A 45 -3.45 0.49 6.60
CA VAL A 45 -2.53 1.33 7.39
C VAL A 45 -1.49 0.48 8.10
N ARG A 46 -1.89 -0.59 8.81
CA ARG A 46 -0.96 -1.46 9.53
C ARG A 46 0.06 -2.13 8.60
N LYS A 47 -0.37 -2.61 7.42
CA LYS A 47 0.54 -3.27 6.46
C LYS A 47 1.46 -2.27 5.76
N HIS A 48 0.99 -1.07 5.43
CA HIS A 48 1.87 -0.03 4.88
C HIS A 48 2.88 0.49 5.89
N ALA A 49 2.51 0.62 7.17
CA ALA A 49 3.45 0.94 8.24
C ALA A 49 4.56 -0.14 8.36
N LYS A 50 4.19 -1.42 8.27
CA LYS A 50 5.19 -2.52 8.19
C LYS A 50 6.08 -2.39 6.96
N ASN A 51 5.53 -2.08 5.79
CA ASN A 51 6.34 -1.85 4.58
C ASN A 51 7.31 -0.68 4.76
N ALA A 52 6.92 0.40 5.43
CA ALA A 52 7.80 1.51 5.76
C ALA A 52 8.99 1.05 6.61
N LEU A 53 8.72 0.26 7.66
CA LEU A 53 9.78 -0.32 8.50
C LEU A 53 10.68 -1.27 7.71
N LEU A 54 10.12 -2.10 6.83
CA LEU A 54 10.90 -3.01 5.99
C LEU A 54 11.79 -2.24 5.00
N LEU A 55 11.29 -1.18 4.37
CA LEU A 55 12.09 -0.32 3.49
C LEU A 55 13.24 0.34 4.23
N LEU A 56 13.02 0.81 5.46
CA LEU A 56 14.03 1.49 6.26
C LEU A 56 15.09 0.54 6.82
N PHE A 57 14.70 -0.67 7.24
CA PHE A 57 15.55 -1.51 8.07
C PHE A 57 15.86 -2.90 7.51
N LYS A 58 15.00 -3.46 6.64
CA LYS A 58 15.08 -4.85 6.16
C LYS A 58 14.57 -5.04 4.71
N PRO A 59 15.11 -4.31 3.72
CA PRO A 59 14.62 -4.34 2.34
C PRO A 59 14.73 -5.72 1.68
N GLU A 60 15.66 -6.56 2.11
CA GLU A 60 15.85 -7.93 1.63
C GLU A 60 14.62 -8.83 1.85
N LEU A 61 13.81 -8.54 2.87
CA LEU A 61 12.56 -9.26 3.12
C LEU A 61 11.49 -8.93 2.08
N LEU A 62 11.50 -7.71 1.53
CA LEU A 62 10.61 -7.32 0.43
C LEU A 62 11.01 -8.05 -0.86
N ILE A 63 12.31 -8.19 -1.12
CA ILE A 63 12.83 -8.93 -2.27
C ILE A 63 12.39 -10.41 -2.21
N ARG A 64 12.45 -11.04 -1.04
CA ARG A 64 11.95 -12.42 -0.84
C ARG A 64 10.45 -12.57 -1.08
N ASN A 65 9.70 -11.48 -1.07
CA ASN A 65 8.26 -11.46 -1.32
C ASN A 65 7.90 -11.01 -2.75
N ALA A 66 8.90 -10.76 -3.60
CA ALA A 66 8.68 -10.45 -5.01
C ALA A 66 7.87 -11.58 -5.68
N GLY A 67 6.83 -11.20 -6.42
CA GLY A 67 5.97 -12.14 -7.14
C GLY A 67 5.02 -13.00 -6.27
N LYS A 68 4.93 -12.76 -4.95
CA LYS A 68 4.07 -13.57 -4.05
C LYS A 68 2.62 -13.09 -3.90
N GLY A 69 2.22 -12.04 -4.62
CA GLY A 69 0.85 -11.50 -4.59
C GLY A 69 0.40 -10.98 -3.22
N LYS A 70 1.30 -10.32 -2.49
CA LYS A 70 0.98 -9.69 -1.20
C LYS A 70 0.05 -8.49 -1.38
N ARG A 71 -0.97 -8.34 -0.51
CA ARG A 71 -2.00 -7.27 -0.58
C ARG A 71 -2.09 -6.45 0.72
N GLN A 72 -2.64 -5.24 0.63
CA GLN A 72 -2.91 -4.34 1.75
C GLN A 72 -4.38 -3.89 1.74
N GLY A 73 -5.12 -4.19 2.80
CA GLY A 73 -6.57 -3.96 2.92
C GLY A 73 -7.41 -5.24 2.76
N GLN A 74 -6.88 -6.28 2.12
CA GLN A 74 -7.54 -7.59 1.93
C GLN A 74 -6.52 -8.75 2.01
N GLU A 75 -7.00 -9.98 1.83
CA GLU A 75 -6.16 -11.18 1.80
C GLU A 75 -5.20 -11.20 0.60
N ASP A 76 -4.07 -11.88 0.77
CA ASP A 76 -3.07 -12.05 -0.27
C ASP A 76 -3.66 -12.89 -1.42
N VAL A 77 -3.44 -12.46 -2.67
CA VAL A 77 -3.91 -13.19 -3.86
C VAL A 77 -3.00 -14.37 -4.22
N GLY A 78 -1.86 -14.50 -3.55
CA GLY A 78 -0.90 -15.58 -3.77
C GLY A 78 -0.02 -15.37 -5.00
N ALA A 79 0.96 -16.27 -5.16
CA ALA A 79 1.89 -16.21 -6.29
C ALA A 79 1.20 -16.62 -7.59
N ILE A 80 1.57 -15.95 -8.69
CA ILE A 80 1.18 -16.37 -10.03
C ILE A 80 1.90 -17.68 -10.34
N LYS A 81 1.17 -18.70 -10.77
CA LYS A 81 1.76 -19.91 -11.36
C LYS A 81 2.05 -19.60 -12.83
N LEU A 82 3.33 -19.66 -13.20
CA LEU A 82 3.77 -19.65 -14.60
C LEU A 82 3.57 -21.02 -15.23
#